data_AF-A0A1Q4YMP4-F1
#
_entry.id   AF-A0A1Q4YMP4-F1
#
_cell.length_a   1.000
_cell.length_b   1.000
_cell.length_c   1.000
_cell.angle_alpha   90.00
_cell.angle_beta   90.00
_cell.angle_gamma   90.00
#
_symmetry.space_group_name_H-M   'P 1'
#
loop_
_entity.id
_entity.type
_entity.pdbx_description
1 polymer ?
#
loop_
_entity_poly.entity_id
_entity_poly.type
_entity_poly.pdbx_seq_one_letter_code
_entity_poly.pdbx_strand_id
1 'polypeptide(L)'
;MGESHVKTQEGRSADTTSPHGDEASPEAERKSVLAKLRTLRSPRRPRLWFEILLIAVSYWLYSLVRNAVPEQKAAALSNADWIWSVEKSMGLAFEESVNHAVNAATWLIVAMNYYYATLHFVITIGVLIWLFRRHPGRYAAARLVLFATTAVALLGYYLYPLAPPRLMSGENFIDTVMLHQTWGSMASGNLKNMSNQYAAMPSMHIGWSLWCGLTIFALASAPWARILGLLYPAATLVVIVATANHFWLDAVGGMVCLAFGFAVSYAWYGSLPNRLPKLVPSGRGHLTGLTASVPARDRRPVPEPSGRR
;
A
#
# COMPACT_ATOMS: atom_id res chain seq x y z
N MET A 1 12.24 -88.98 48.63
CA MET A 1 11.61 -87.64 48.74
C MET A 1 12.41 -86.70 47.85
N GLY A 2 11.94 -86.11 46.76
CA GLY A 2 10.62 -86.01 46.15
C GLY A 2 10.76 -85.07 44.93
N GLU A 3 10.17 -85.50 43.82
CA GLU A 3 9.60 -84.70 42.72
C GLU A 3 10.47 -83.78 41.85
N SER A 4 10.54 -84.21 40.58
CA SER A 4 10.72 -83.42 39.37
C SER A 4 9.57 -82.42 39.16
N HIS A 5 9.86 -81.18 38.76
CA HIS A 5 8.93 -80.40 37.94
C HIS A 5 9.66 -79.46 36.98
N VAL A 6 9.45 -79.75 35.69
CA VAL A 6 9.65 -78.87 34.52
C VAL A 6 8.72 -77.67 34.66
N LYS A 7 9.24 -76.45 34.39
CA LYS A 7 8.42 -75.27 34.15
C LYS A 7 8.71 -74.71 32.77
N THR A 8 7.64 -74.68 31.98
CA THR A 8 7.51 -74.18 30.62
C THR A 8 7.65 -72.66 30.57
N GLN A 9 8.11 -72.21 29.42
CA GLN A 9 8.26 -70.85 28.93
C GLN A 9 6.91 -70.12 28.81
N GLU A 10 6.86 -68.83 29.17
CA GLU A 10 5.80 -67.93 28.70
C GLU A 10 6.36 -66.52 28.46
N GLY A 11 5.91 -65.93 27.34
CA GLY A 11 6.58 -64.87 26.60
C GLY A 11 6.74 -63.53 27.30
N ARG A 12 7.85 -62.85 26.97
CA ARG A 12 7.87 -61.39 26.90
C ARG A 12 8.54 -60.98 25.61
N SER A 13 7.71 -60.43 24.71
CA SER A 13 8.09 -59.87 23.42
C SER A 13 9.32 -58.99 23.53
N ALA A 14 10.22 -59.15 22.57
CA ALA A 14 11.29 -58.20 22.28
C ALA A 14 10.67 -56.83 22.02
N ASP A 15 10.98 -55.86 22.87
CA ASP A 15 10.85 -54.44 22.55
C ASP A 15 11.87 -54.12 21.44
N THR A 16 11.46 -54.31 20.19
CA THR A 16 12.09 -53.63 19.06
C THR A 16 11.74 -52.16 19.16
N THR A 17 12.58 -51.39 19.83
CA THR A 17 12.58 -49.93 19.74
C THR A 17 13.00 -49.56 18.32
N SER A 18 12.04 -49.47 17.40
CA SER A 18 12.25 -48.80 16.12
C SER A 18 12.54 -47.33 16.41
N PRO A 19 13.65 -46.74 15.89
CA PRO A 19 13.83 -45.31 15.94
C PRO A 19 12.88 -44.71 14.90
N HIS A 20 11.65 -44.39 15.33
CA HIS A 20 10.86 -43.42 14.59
C HIS A 20 11.57 -42.08 14.76
N GLY A 21 12.48 -41.79 13.82
CA GLY A 21 12.94 -40.44 13.60
C GLY A 21 11.73 -39.55 13.40
N ASP A 22 11.69 -38.44 14.14
CA ASP A 22 10.81 -37.31 13.92
C ASP A 22 11.11 -36.68 12.55
N GLU A 23 10.96 -37.42 11.46
CA GLU A 23 10.78 -36.85 10.14
C GLU A 23 9.35 -36.32 10.09
N ALA A 24 9.20 -35.07 10.54
CA ALA A 24 7.96 -34.32 10.36
C ALA A 24 7.52 -34.49 8.90
N SER A 25 6.33 -35.05 8.68
CA SER A 25 5.90 -35.35 7.32
C SER A 25 5.99 -34.06 6.46
N PRO A 26 6.36 -34.17 5.17
CA PRO A 26 6.44 -33.00 4.28
C PRO A 26 5.17 -32.14 4.29
N GLU A 27 4.02 -32.77 4.61
CA GLU A 27 2.74 -32.11 4.76
C GLU A 27 2.60 -31.32 6.07
N ALA A 28 3.13 -31.83 7.19
CA ALA A 28 3.17 -31.13 8.48
C ALA A 28 4.12 -29.93 8.44
N GLU A 29 5.27 -30.08 7.79
CA GLU A 29 6.22 -28.98 7.58
C GLU A 29 5.62 -27.90 6.67
N ARG A 30 5.00 -28.28 5.55
CA ARG A 30 4.27 -27.36 4.67
C ARG A 30 3.13 -26.63 5.40
N LYS A 31 2.34 -27.32 6.23
CA LYS A 31 1.29 -26.69 7.05
C LYS A 31 1.87 -25.70 8.07
N SER A 32 3.01 -26.03 8.69
CA SER A 32 3.75 -25.15 9.62
C SER A 32 4.28 -23.89 8.92
N VAL A 33 4.90 -24.04 7.75
CA VAL A 33 5.38 -22.91 6.93
C VAL A 33 4.21 -22.03 6.48
N LEU A 34 3.11 -22.63 5.99
CA LEU A 34 1.90 -21.89 5.62
C LEU A 34 1.27 -21.17 6.82
N ALA A 35 1.27 -21.78 8.02
CA ALA A 35 0.79 -21.15 9.24
C ALA A 35 1.69 -19.98 9.70
N LYS A 36 3.02 -20.13 9.61
CA LYS A 36 3.99 -19.04 9.87
C LYS A 36 3.81 -17.90 8.85
N LEU A 37 3.66 -18.22 7.56
CA LEU A 37 3.38 -17.22 6.53
C LEU A 37 2.04 -16.51 6.78
N ARG A 38 1.00 -17.24 7.19
CA ARG A 38 -0.31 -16.65 7.50
C ARG A 38 -0.26 -15.73 8.72
N THR A 39 0.52 -16.06 9.75
CA THR A 39 0.71 -15.20 10.93
C THR A 39 1.58 -13.97 10.66
N LEU A 40 2.57 -14.07 9.76
CA LEU A 40 3.37 -12.93 9.29
C LEU A 40 2.58 -11.99 8.37
N ARG A 41 1.69 -12.54 7.55
CA ARG A 41 0.79 -11.81 6.64
C ARG A 41 -0.48 -11.30 7.32
N SER A 42 -0.68 -11.59 8.60
CA SER A 42 -1.81 -11.07 9.37
C SER A 42 -1.59 -9.60 9.72
N PRO A 43 -2.57 -8.71 9.52
CA PRO A 43 -2.43 -7.30 9.87
C PRO A 43 -2.11 -7.13 11.35
N ARG A 44 -1.00 -6.45 11.65
CA ARG A 44 -0.59 -6.11 13.02
C ARG A 44 -0.95 -4.67 13.36
N ARG A 45 -1.10 -4.38 14.65
CA ARG A 45 -1.34 -2.99 15.09
C ARG A 45 -0.15 -2.12 14.68
N PRO A 46 -0.39 -0.97 14.05
CA PRO A 46 0.71 -0.10 13.66
C PRO A 46 1.40 0.48 14.90
N ARG A 47 2.72 0.59 14.87
CA ARG A 47 3.55 1.06 15.99
C ARG A 47 4.25 2.35 15.55
N LEU A 48 4.03 3.45 16.28
CA LEU A 48 4.54 4.78 15.90
C LEU A 48 6.05 4.80 15.62
N TRP A 49 6.86 4.14 16.45
CA TRP A 49 8.32 4.10 16.25
C TRP A 49 8.70 3.40 14.93
N PHE A 50 7.95 2.38 14.52
CA PHE A 50 8.18 1.69 13.25
C PHE A 50 7.81 2.59 12.08
N GLU A 51 6.76 3.40 12.20
CA GLU A 51 6.39 4.39 11.17
C GLU A 51 7.48 5.46 11.01
N ILE A 52 8.01 5.97 12.13
CA ILE A 52 9.10 6.96 12.12
C ILE A 52 10.34 6.37 11.46
N LEU A 53 10.73 5.15 11.83
CA LEU A 53 11.86 4.46 11.20
C LEU A 53 11.62 4.24 9.70
N LEU A 54 10.42 3.83 9.31
CA LEU A 54 10.06 3.61 7.91
C LEU A 54 10.14 4.91 7.10
N ILE A 55 9.64 6.02 7.65
CA ILE A 55 9.76 7.35 7.02
C ILE A 55 11.23 7.74 6.89
N ALA A 56 12.04 7.55 7.94
CA ALA A 56 13.47 7.88 7.92
C ALA A 56 14.23 7.08 6.85
N VAL A 57 14.01 5.76 6.79
CA VAL A 57 14.61 4.88 5.78
C VAL A 57 14.15 5.26 4.37
N SER A 58 12.86 5.59 4.21
CA SER A 58 12.31 5.98 2.90
C SER A 58 12.88 7.33 2.43
N TYR A 59 13.03 8.29 3.34
CA TYR A 59 13.67 9.57 3.06
C TYR A 59 15.15 9.39 2.68
N TRP A 60 15.86 8.52 3.40
CA TRP A 60 17.24 8.18 3.07
C TRP A 60 17.37 7.51 1.70
N LEU A 61 16.51 6.53 1.39
CA LEU A 61 16.50 5.86 0.09
C LEU A 61 16.14 6.82 -1.05
N TYR A 62 15.16 7.70 -0.85
CA TYR A 62 14.83 8.78 -1.78
C TYR A 62 16.05 9.66 -2.06
N SER A 63 16.78 10.03 -0.99
CA SER A 63 17.96 10.87 -1.10
C SER A 63 19.10 10.18 -1.87
N LEU A 64 19.29 8.87 -1.66
CA LEU A 64 20.26 8.07 -2.42
C LEU A 64 19.91 8.00 -3.90
N VAL A 65 18.68 7.63 -4.24
CA VAL A 65 18.23 7.55 -5.64
C VAL A 65 18.42 8.90 -6.30
N ARG A 66 17.99 9.97 -5.65
CA ARG A 66 18.13 11.34 -6.16
C ARG A 66 19.57 11.75 -6.40
N ASN A 67 20.48 11.44 -5.48
CA ASN A 67 21.90 11.75 -5.64
C ASN A 67 22.58 10.88 -6.71
N ALA A 68 21.98 9.73 -7.05
CA ALA A 68 22.45 8.82 -8.07
C ALA A 68 21.86 9.09 -9.46
N VAL A 69 20.80 9.90 -9.60
CA VAL A 69 20.25 10.25 -10.90
C VAL A 69 21.22 11.20 -11.61
N PRO A 70 21.80 10.81 -12.75
CA PRO A 70 22.61 11.73 -13.55
C PRO A 70 21.72 12.87 -14.05
N GLU A 71 22.23 14.10 -14.15
CA GLU A 71 21.52 15.19 -14.82
C GLU A 71 21.38 14.89 -16.33
N GLN A 72 20.45 14.01 -16.70
CA GLN A 72 20.20 13.59 -18.08
C GLN A 72 19.27 14.58 -18.80
N LYS A 73 19.57 15.87 -18.71
CA LYS A 73 18.74 16.94 -19.28
C LYS A 73 18.42 16.70 -20.77
N ALA A 74 19.41 16.31 -21.56
CA ALA A 74 19.24 16.07 -22.99
C ALA A 74 18.31 14.88 -23.28
N ALA A 75 18.48 13.76 -22.58
CA ALA A 75 17.60 12.60 -22.72
C ALA A 75 16.16 12.92 -22.27
N ALA A 76 16.02 13.67 -21.17
CA ALA A 76 14.73 14.08 -20.64
C ALA A 76 13.93 14.94 -21.63
N LEU A 77 14.60 15.87 -22.32
CA LEU A 77 13.99 16.70 -23.35
C LEU A 77 13.62 15.88 -24.59
N SER A 78 14.53 15.01 -25.07
CA SER A 78 14.23 14.12 -26.21
C SER A 78 13.05 13.18 -25.94
N ASN A 79 12.93 12.66 -24.71
CA ASN A 79 11.80 11.85 -24.30
C ASN A 79 10.50 12.67 -24.25
N ALA A 80 10.57 13.94 -23.85
CA ALA A 80 9.41 14.84 -23.81
C ALA A 80 8.91 15.15 -25.23
N ASP A 81 9.81 15.43 -26.16
CA ASP A 81 9.46 15.64 -27.58
C ASP A 81 8.80 14.39 -28.17
N TRP A 82 9.31 13.20 -27.83
CA TRP A 82 8.72 11.94 -28.27
C TRP A 82 7.31 11.73 -27.70
N ILE A 83 7.14 11.87 -26.38
CA ILE A 83 5.82 11.74 -25.72
C ILE A 83 4.82 12.72 -26.33
N TRP A 84 5.23 13.97 -26.52
CA TRP A 84 4.38 14.99 -27.13
C TRP A 84 3.98 14.65 -28.56
N SER A 85 4.89 14.10 -29.37
CA SER A 85 4.57 13.64 -30.73
C SER A 85 3.54 12.51 -30.73
N VAL A 86 3.63 11.59 -29.75
CA VAL A 86 2.67 10.51 -29.57
C VAL A 86 1.30 11.06 -29.18
N GLU A 87 1.23 11.97 -28.21
CA GLU A 87 -0.03 12.60 -27.79
C GLU A 87 -0.67 13.43 -28.91
N LYS A 88 0.12 14.18 -29.68
CA LYS A 88 -0.33 14.86 -30.90
C LYS A 88 -0.94 13.88 -31.90
N SER A 89 -0.29 12.74 -32.14
CA SER A 89 -0.80 11.70 -33.06
C SER A 89 -2.10 11.05 -32.59
N MET A 90 -2.32 10.99 -31.26
CA MET A 90 -3.55 10.48 -30.65
C MET A 90 -4.67 11.52 -30.54
N GLY A 91 -4.42 12.78 -30.94
CA GLY A 91 -5.37 13.88 -30.78
C GLY A 91 -5.51 14.38 -29.34
N LEU A 92 -4.54 14.10 -28.47
CA LEU A 92 -4.56 14.47 -27.05
C LEU A 92 -3.79 15.78 -26.76
N ALA A 93 -3.36 16.51 -27.79
CA ALA A 93 -2.63 17.79 -27.65
C ALA A 93 -3.49 18.97 -27.15
N PHE A 94 -4.58 18.71 -26.43
CA PHE A 94 -5.40 19.75 -25.82
C PHE A 94 -4.70 20.42 -24.64
N GLU A 95 -3.62 19.83 -24.11
CA GLU A 95 -2.90 20.29 -22.92
C GLU A 95 -2.42 21.74 -23.04
N GLU A 96 -1.88 22.11 -24.21
CA GLU A 96 -1.44 23.47 -24.49
C GLU A 96 -2.62 24.44 -24.41
N SER A 97 -3.74 24.12 -25.07
CA SER A 97 -4.93 24.96 -25.04
C SER A 97 -5.50 25.14 -23.62
N VAL A 98 -5.47 24.08 -22.80
CA VAL A 98 -5.92 24.12 -21.41
C VAL A 98 -4.98 24.99 -20.57
N ASN A 99 -3.67 24.85 -20.74
CA ASN A 99 -2.68 25.66 -20.03
C ASN A 99 -2.85 27.16 -20.32
N HIS A 100 -2.98 27.54 -21.60
CA HIS A 100 -3.22 28.94 -21.98
C HIS A 100 -4.56 29.47 -21.46
N ALA A 101 -5.64 28.71 -21.62
CA ALA A 101 -6.98 29.12 -21.19
C ALA A 101 -7.05 29.33 -19.67
N VAL A 102 -6.48 28.43 -18.88
CA VAL A 102 -6.50 28.55 -17.41
C VAL A 102 -5.55 29.64 -16.93
N ASN A 103 -4.41 29.83 -17.60
CA ASN A 103 -3.47 30.91 -17.25
C ASN A 103 -4.08 32.31 -17.44
N ALA A 104 -5.03 32.49 -18.37
CA ALA A 104 -5.77 33.75 -18.51
C ALA A 104 -6.53 34.14 -17.22
N ALA A 105 -6.88 33.17 -16.37
CA ALA A 105 -7.47 33.38 -15.06
C ALA A 105 -6.40 33.30 -13.96
N THR A 106 -5.65 34.39 -13.75
CA THR A 106 -4.49 34.44 -12.84
C THR A 106 -4.78 33.93 -11.42
N TRP A 107 -5.93 34.27 -10.83
CA TRP A 107 -6.30 33.79 -9.48
C TRP A 107 -6.45 32.27 -9.42
N LEU A 108 -6.95 31.66 -10.50
CA LEU A 108 -7.20 30.24 -10.59
C LEU A 108 -5.88 29.48 -10.74
N ILE A 109 -5.01 29.91 -11.65
CA ILE A 109 -3.73 29.22 -11.88
C ILE A 109 -2.78 29.33 -10.67
N VAL A 110 -2.81 30.46 -9.93
CA VAL A 110 -2.08 30.58 -8.66
C VAL A 110 -2.62 29.59 -7.62
N ALA A 111 -3.94 29.47 -7.48
CA ALA A 111 -4.53 28.47 -6.59
C ALA A 111 -4.16 27.04 -7.00
N MET A 112 -4.14 26.75 -8.31
CA MET A 112 -3.70 25.46 -8.84
C MET A 112 -2.22 25.17 -8.55
N ASN A 113 -1.33 26.17 -8.63
CA ASN A 113 0.08 26.02 -8.25
C ASN A 113 0.23 25.67 -6.76
N TYR A 114 -0.52 26.32 -5.86
CA TYR A 114 -0.52 25.97 -4.44
C TYR A 114 -1.10 24.59 -4.18
N TYR A 115 -2.18 24.23 -4.87
CA TYR A 115 -2.77 22.89 -4.82
C TYR A 115 -1.72 21.84 -5.20
N TYR A 116 -1.07 22.03 -6.34
CA TYR A 116 -0.03 21.15 -6.86
C TYR A 116 1.10 20.97 -5.86
N ALA A 117 1.58 22.07 -5.26
CA ALA A 117 2.69 22.05 -4.32
C ALA A 117 2.37 21.38 -2.98
N THR A 118 1.14 21.50 -2.47
CA THR A 118 0.84 21.19 -1.06
C THR A 118 -0.14 20.02 -0.86
N LEU A 119 -1.20 19.94 -1.67
CA LEU A 119 -2.37 19.15 -1.30
C LEU A 119 -2.07 17.64 -1.29
N HIS A 120 -1.20 17.18 -2.17
CA HIS A 120 -0.79 15.78 -2.24
C HIS A 120 -0.10 15.29 -0.96
N PHE A 121 0.68 16.14 -0.28
CA PHE A 121 1.24 15.80 1.04
C PHE A 121 0.18 15.83 2.14
N VAL A 122 -0.56 16.94 2.22
CA VAL A 122 -1.53 17.18 3.29
C VAL A 122 -2.61 16.09 3.32
N ILE A 123 -3.19 15.77 2.16
CA ILE A 123 -4.24 14.75 2.05
C ILE A 123 -3.69 13.36 2.31
N THR A 124 -2.52 13.01 1.78
CA THR A 124 -1.91 11.69 2.00
C THR A 124 -1.61 11.46 3.48
N ILE A 125 -1.00 12.43 4.17
CA ILE A 125 -0.75 12.37 5.61
C ILE A 125 -2.08 12.27 6.38
N GLY A 126 -3.08 13.07 6.01
CA GLY A 126 -4.41 13.03 6.61
C GLY A 126 -5.08 11.64 6.50
N VAL A 127 -5.04 11.02 5.31
CA VAL A 127 -5.57 9.67 5.07
C VAL A 127 -4.78 8.63 5.88
N LEU A 128 -3.46 8.72 5.94
CA LEU A 128 -2.63 7.82 6.76
C LEU A 128 -2.97 7.94 8.25
N ILE A 129 -3.09 9.16 8.79
CA ILE A 129 -3.48 9.38 10.20
C ILE A 129 -4.88 8.82 10.45
N TRP A 130 -5.83 9.06 9.54
CA TRP A 130 -7.18 8.54 9.65
C TRP A 130 -7.20 7.00 9.65
N LEU A 131 -6.47 6.35 8.73
CA LEU A 131 -6.32 4.90 8.69
C LEU A 131 -5.66 4.36 9.97
N PHE A 132 -4.59 5.01 10.44
CA PHE A 132 -3.87 4.62 11.65
C PHE A 132 -4.79 4.59 12.87
N ARG A 133 -5.64 5.62 13.00
CA ARG A 133 -6.55 5.78 14.15
C ARG A 133 -7.84 4.95 14.02
N ARG A 134 -8.45 4.91 12.83
CA ARG A 134 -9.81 4.36 12.65
C ARG A 134 -9.84 3.00 11.95
N HIS A 135 -8.79 2.63 11.21
CA HIS A 135 -8.70 1.37 10.46
C HIS A 135 -7.35 0.66 10.68
N PRO A 136 -6.93 0.41 11.94
CA PRO A 136 -5.61 -0.13 12.23
C PRO A 136 -5.34 -1.51 11.60
N GLY A 137 -6.37 -2.33 11.35
CA GLY A 137 -6.22 -3.62 10.66
C GLY A 137 -6.04 -3.51 9.14
N ARG A 138 -6.30 -2.33 8.54
CA ARG A 138 -6.13 -2.07 7.10
C ARG A 138 -4.91 -1.22 6.80
N TYR A 139 -4.44 -0.47 7.80
CA TYR A 139 -3.35 0.50 7.68
C TYR A 139 -2.09 -0.10 7.04
N ALA A 140 -1.61 -1.26 7.52
CA ALA A 140 -0.37 -1.85 7.04
C ALA A 140 -0.42 -2.22 5.53
N ALA A 141 -1.57 -2.73 5.05
CA ALA A 141 -1.76 -3.07 3.65
C ALA A 141 -1.92 -1.83 2.77
N ALA A 142 -2.68 -0.82 3.22
CA ALA A 142 -2.84 0.43 2.49
C ALA A 142 -1.51 1.19 2.39
N ARG A 143 -0.73 1.21 3.48
CA ARG A 143 0.61 1.79 3.54
C ARG A 143 1.58 1.08 2.59
N LEU A 144 1.54 -0.26 2.54
CA LEU A 144 2.37 -1.03 1.60
C LEU A 144 2.09 -0.65 0.14
N VAL A 145 0.81 -0.45 -0.23
CA VAL A 145 0.47 0.04 -1.58
C VAL A 145 1.18 1.37 -1.86
N LEU A 146 1.10 2.33 -0.94
CA LEU A 146 1.71 3.65 -1.11
C LEU A 146 3.25 3.57 -1.27
N PHE A 147 3.93 2.80 -0.42
CA PHE A 147 5.38 2.62 -0.52
C PHE A 147 5.80 1.87 -1.79
N ALA A 148 5.11 0.78 -2.15
CA ALA A 148 5.43 0.02 -3.35
C ALA A 148 5.20 0.85 -4.62
N THR A 149 4.11 1.64 -4.67
CA THR A 149 3.83 2.61 -5.74
C THR A 149 4.96 3.63 -5.87
N THR A 150 5.42 4.17 -4.74
CA THR A 150 6.48 5.17 -4.73
C THR A 150 7.83 4.58 -5.12
N ALA A 151 8.14 3.37 -4.66
CA ALA A 151 9.39 2.69 -5.00
C ALA A 151 9.49 2.38 -6.51
N VAL A 152 8.42 1.88 -7.12
CA VAL A 152 8.42 1.61 -8.58
C VAL A 152 8.45 2.92 -9.38
N ALA A 153 7.85 3.99 -8.88
CA ALA A 153 7.94 5.30 -9.53
C ALA A 153 9.36 5.89 -9.48
N LEU A 154 10.06 5.75 -8.34
CA LEU A 154 11.47 6.16 -8.23
C LEU A 154 12.36 5.39 -9.22
N LEU A 155 12.07 4.10 -9.44
CA LEU A 155 12.74 3.33 -10.48
C LEU A 155 12.40 3.85 -11.89
N GLY A 156 11.13 4.21 -12.12
CA GLY A 156 10.69 4.87 -13.35
C GLY A 156 11.47 6.16 -13.64
N TYR A 157 11.63 7.03 -12.64
CA TYR A 157 12.40 8.28 -12.77
C TYR A 157 13.87 8.06 -13.14
N TYR A 158 14.45 6.95 -12.66
CA TYR A 158 15.82 6.59 -12.98
C TYR A 158 15.95 6.03 -14.41
N LEU A 159 15.00 5.20 -14.83
CA LEU A 159 15.04 4.51 -16.13
C LEU A 159 14.53 5.37 -17.29
N TYR A 160 13.61 6.29 -17.04
CA TYR A 160 12.96 7.12 -18.05
C TYR A 160 12.86 8.57 -17.56
N PRO A 161 13.97 9.33 -17.58
CA PRO A 161 13.93 10.75 -17.27
C PRO A 161 13.04 11.45 -18.31
N LEU A 162 12.14 12.31 -17.85
CA LEU A 162 11.19 13.02 -18.70
C LEU A 162 11.09 14.47 -18.27
N ALA A 163 11.36 15.39 -19.19
CA ALA A 163 11.17 16.80 -18.96
C ALA A 163 9.66 17.12 -18.99
N PRO A 164 9.15 17.88 -18.02
CA PRO A 164 7.75 18.31 -18.01
C PRO A 164 7.46 19.31 -19.15
N PRO A 165 6.20 19.45 -19.60
CA PRO A 165 5.85 20.31 -20.73
C PRO A 165 6.34 21.76 -20.60
N ARG A 166 6.28 22.34 -19.39
CA ARG A 166 6.76 23.71 -19.10
C ARG A 166 8.26 23.95 -19.37
N LEU A 167 9.08 22.90 -19.51
CA LEU A 167 10.52 22.99 -19.76
C LEU A 167 10.90 22.63 -21.22
N MET A 168 9.94 22.29 -22.07
CA MET A 168 10.20 21.98 -23.48
C MET A 168 10.66 23.22 -24.26
N SER A 169 11.60 23.01 -25.19
CA SER A 169 12.15 24.08 -26.03
C SER A 169 11.49 24.03 -27.42
N GLY A 170 10.53 24.92 -27.70
CA GLY A 170 9.92 25.01 -29.04
C GLY A 170 8.39 25.01 -29.07
N GLU A 171 7.72 24.62 -27.99
CA GLU A 171 6.27 24.68 -27.82
C GLU A 171 5.92 25.79 -26.79
N ASN A 172 4.79 26.49 -26.97
CA ASN A 172 4.48 27.70 -26.21
C ASN A 172 3.84 27.44 -24.84
N PHE A 173 4.24 26.37 -24.11
CA PHE A 173 3.71 26.12 -22.77
C PHE A 173 4.14 27.22 -21.78
N ILE A 174 3.21 27.67 -20.95
CA ILE A 174 3.46 28.70 -19.95
C ILE A 174 3.96 28.04 -18.67
N ASP A 175 5.18 28.40 -18.23
CA ASP A 175 5.64 28.05 -16.88
C ASP A 175 4.94 28.94 -15.85
N THR A 176 3.76 28.48 -15.42
CA THR A 176 2.90 29.18 -14.48
C THR A 176 3.53 29.30 -13.09
N VAL A 177 4.48 28.43 -12.76
CA VAL A 177 5.14 28.40 -11.45
C VAL A 177 6.20 29.51 -11.36
N MET A 178 6.99 29.70 -12.42
CA MET A 178 7.96 30.79 -12.51
C MET A 178 7.29 32.14 -12.78
N LEU A 179 6.23 32.18 -13.61
CA LEU A 179 5.53 33.40 -13.99
C LEU A 179 4.82 34.07 -12.81
N HIS A 180 4.13 33.28 -11.97
CA HIS A 180 3.29 33.83 -10.90
C HIS A 180 3.97 33.92 -9.52
N GLN A 181 5.29 33.70 -9.44
CA GLN A 181 6.11 33.90 -8.23
C GLN A 181 5.44 33.37 -6.94
N THR A 182 4.89 32.16 -7.01
CA THR A 182 4.00 31.60 -5.98
C THR A 182 4.74 31.48 -4.64
N TRP A 183 4.54 32.46 -3.75
CA TRP A 183 5.23 32.60 -2.47
C TRP A 183 4.94 31.41 -1.56
N GLY A 184 5.96 30.60 -1.23
CA GLY A 184 5.81 29.40 -0.39
C GLY A 184 5.42 28.12 -1.14
N SER A 185 5.29 28.17 -2.48
CA SER A 185 5.40 26.96 -3.29
C SER A 185 6.84 26.43 -3.19
N MET A 186 7.05 25.12 -3.15
CA MET A 186 8.40 24.52 -3.15
C MET A 186 9.27 24.92 -4.36
N ALA A 187 8.72 25.72 -5.29
CA ALA A 187 9.42 26.34 -6.39
C ALA A 187 9.95 27.77 -6.14
N SER A 188 9.64 28.45 -5.02
CA SER A 188 10.19 29.77 -4.68
C SER A 188 11.36 29.68 -3.69
N GLY A 189 12.57 29.36 -4.19
CA GLY A 189 13.83 29.41 -3.43
C GLY A 189 14.23 28.13 -2.68
N ASN A 190 15.55 27.81 -2.69
CA ASN A 190 16.32 26.68 -2.11
C ASN A 190 15.76 25.23 -2.18
N LEU A 191 14.47 25.01 -2.36
CA LEU A 191 13.82 23.72 -2.63
C LEU A 191 13.69 23.40 -4.13
N LYS A 192 13.97 24.35 -5.03
CA LYS A 192 14.21 24.07 -6.47
C LYS A 192 15.30 23.00 -6.66
N ASN A 193 16.25 22.97 -5.73
CA ASN A 193 17.33 22.00 -5.66
C ASN A 193 16.91 20.73 -4.91
N MET A 194 15.65 20.54 -4.46
CA MET A 194 15.21 19.34 -3.71
C MET A 194 14.37 18.33 -4.52
N SER A 195 13.88 18.72 -5.70
CA SER A 195 13.16 17.87 -6.65
C SER A 195 13.93 17.77 -7.96
N ASN A 196 14.09 16.57 -8.51
CA ASN A 196 14.67 16.40 -9.84
C ASN A 196 13.67 16.93 -10.87
N GLN A 197 14.00 18.05 -11.53
CA GLN A 197 13.08 18.73 -12.46
C GLN A 197 12.77 17.94 -13.73
N TYR A 198 13.50 16.84 -13.98
CA TYR A 198 13.39 15.96 -15.14
C TYR A 198 12.77 14.59 -14.81
N ALA A 199 11.96 14.52 -13.76
CA ALA A 199 11.28 13.31 -13.30
C ALA A 199 9.75 13.42 -13.43
N ALA A 200 9.25 13.79 -14.62
CA ALA A 200 7.82 13.97 -14.84
C ALA A 200 7.03 12.65 -14.88
N MET A 201 7.60 11.59 -15.49
CA MET A 201 6.93 10.29 -15.62
C MET A 201 7.58 9.24 -14.72
N PRO A 202 6.81 8.50 -13.91
CA PRO A 202 5.35 8.54 -13.73
C PRO A 202 4.86 9.65 -12.78
N SER A 203 3.63 10.14 -12.97
CA SER A 203 3.04 11.19 -12.12
C SER A 203 2.65 10.66 -10.73
N MET A 204 3.43 11.03 -9.72
CA MET A 204 3.17 10.64 -8.33
C MET A 204 2.01 11.41 -7.70
N HIS A 205 1.70 12.62 -8.19
CA HIS A 205 0.47 13.32 -7.83
C HIS A 205 -0.76 12.48 -8.16
N ILE A 206 -0.80 11.85 -9.34
CA ILE A 206 -1.89 10.94 -9.72
C ILE A 206 -1.85 9.65 -8.91
N GLY A 207 -0.68 9.02 -8.77
CA GLY A 207 -0.54 7.80 -7.98
C GLY A 207 -1.03 7.96 -6.53
N TRP A 208 -0.61 9.03 -5.85
CA TRP A 208 -1.00 9.29 -4.46
C TRP A 208 -2.43 9.81 -4.33
N SER A 209 -2.90 10.67 -5.24
CA SER A 209 -4.27 11.17 -5.19
C SER A 209 -5.30 10.07 -5.46
N LEU A 210 -5.02 9.17 -6.41
CA LEU A 210 -5.85 7.99 -6.63
C LEU A 210 -5.80 7.03 -5.45
N TRP A 211 -4.63 6.80 -4.86
CA TRP A 211 -4.53 5.99 -3.63
C TRP A 211 -5.40 6.58 -2.51
N CYS A 212 -5.32 7.88 -2.27
CA CYS A 212 -6.15 8.58 -1.29
C CYS A 212 -7.63 8.46 -1.63
N GLY A 213 -8.00 8.79 -2.87
CA GLY A 213 -9.37 8.83 -3.34
C GLY A 213 -10.07 7.48 -3.28
N LEU A 214 -9.42 6.43 -3.80
CA LEU A 214 -9.92 5.05 -3.75
C LEU A 214 -10.02 4.54 -2.31
N THR A 215 -9.06 4.89 -1.46
CA THR A 215 -9.08 4.51 -0.03
C THR A 215 -10.26 5.18 0.69
N ILE A 216 -10.46 6.48 0.50
CA ILE A 216 -11.59 7.21 1.09
C ILE A 216 -12.90 6.66 0.55
N PHE A 217 -13.04 6.50 -0.77
CA PHE A 217 -14.23 5.96 -1.42
C PHE A 217 -14.62 4.59 -0.85
N ALA A 218 -13.65 3.68 -0.72
CA ALA A 218 -13.89 2.33 -0.25
C ALA A 218 -14.19 2.24 1.26
N LEU A 219 -13.67 3.15 2.08
CA LEU A 219 -13.68 3.01 3.55
C LEU A 219 -14.55 4.02 4.29
N ALA A 220 -14.87 5.17 3.68
CA ALA A 220 -15.75 6.17 4.29
C ALA A 220 -17.21 5.67 4.32
N SER A 221 -17.90 5.97 5.42
CA SER A 221 -19.34 5.69 5.56
C SER A 221 -20.20 6.82 4.98
N ALA A 222 -19.71 8.06 5.01
CA ALA A 222 -20.46 9.22 4.54
C ALA A 222 -20.41 9.33 3.00
N PRO A 223 -21.55 9.49 2.31
CA PRO A 223 -21.59 9.54 0.84
C PRO A 223 -20.85 10.76 0.29
N TRP A 224 -20.95 11.92 0.94
CA TRP A 224 -20.21 13.13 0.54
C TRP A 224 -18.69 12.92 0.57
N ALA A 225 -18.17 12.19 1.56
CA ALA A 225 -16.75 11.91 1.67
C ALA A 225 -16.26 10.99 0.55
N ARG A 226 -17.09 10.05 0.09
CA ARG A 226 -16.79 9.20 -1.06
C ARG A 226 -16.72 10.00 -2.36
N ILE A 227 -17.67 10.91 -2.56
CA ILE A 227 -17.68 11.82 -3.72
C ILE A 227 -16.43 12.69 -3.71
N LEU A 228 -16.11 13.34 -2.59
CA LEU A 228 -14.89 14.13 -2.45
C LEU A 228 -13.62 13.29 -2.69
N GLY A 229 -13.62 12.04 -2.23
CA GLY A 229 -12.53 11.09 -2.50
C GLY A 229 -12.29 10.87 -3.99
N LEU A 230 -13.34 10.72 -4.80
CA LEU A 230 -13.21 10.55 -6.26
C LEU A 230 -12.95 11.87 -7.00
N LEU A 231 -13.47 12.99 -6.51
CA LEU A 231 -13.21 14.32 -7.07
C LEU A 231 -11.75 14.73 -6.90
N TYR A 232 -11.08 14.28 -5.84
CA TYR A 232 -9.70 14.63 -5.55
C TYR A 232 -8.70 14.26 -6.66
N PRO A 233 -8.59 12.99 -7.13
CA PRO A 233 -7.70 12.63 -8.24
C PRO A 233 -8.11 13.29 -9.56
N ALA A 234 -9.41 13.50 -9.81
CA ALA A 234 -9.87 14.21 -11.00
C ALA A 234 -9.40 15.68 -11.00
N ALA A 235 -9.56 16.38 -9.86
CA ALA A 235 -9.05 17.73 -9.69
C ALA A 235 -7.52 17.78 -9.80
N THR A 236 -6.82 16.77 -9.25
CA THR A 236 -5.36 16.66 -9.38
C THR A 236 -4.92 16.55 -10.83
N LEU A 237 -5.63 15.75 -11.64
CA LEU A 237 -5.36 15.59 -13.07
C LEU A 237 -5.53 16.90 -13.85
N VAL A 238 -6.63 17.61 -13.59
CA VAL A 238 -6.85 18.94 -14.19
C VAL A 238 -5.73 19.90 -13.81
N VAL A 239 -5.34 19.94 -12.53
CA VAL A 239 -4.29 20.83 -12.03
C VAL A 239 -2.94 20.55 -12.69
N ILE A 240 -2.50 19.29 -12.78
CA ILE A 240 -1.17 18.97 -13.32
C ILE A 240 -1.05 19.26 -14.82
N VAL A 241 -2.14 19.03 -15.58
CA VAL A 241 -2.20 19.32 -17.02
C VAL A 241 -2.31 20.83 -17.24
N ALA A 242 -3.22 21.51 -16.54
CA ALA A 242 -3.41 22.95 -16.68
C ALA A 242 -2.18 23.78 -16.27
N THR A 243 -1.38 23.28 -15.34
CA THR A 243 -0.12 23.93 -14.92
C THR A 243 1.10 23.48 -15.72
N ALA A 244 0.91 22.67 -16.78
CA ALA A 244 1.99 22.13 -17.63
C ALA A 244 3.08 21.42 -16.82
N ASN A 245 2.71 20.82 -15.68
CA ASN A 245 3.64 20.08 -14.82
C ASN A 245 3.84 18.64 -15.27
N HIS A 246 2.85 18.07 -15.96
CA HIS A 246 2.84 16.70 -16.43
C HIS A 246 2.08 16.61 -17.75
N PHE A 247 2.50 15.67 -18.59
CA PHE A 247 1.68 15.19 -19.69
C PHE A 247 0.54 14.31 -19.15
N TRP A 248 -0.53 14.15 -19.92
CA TRP A 248 -1.65 13.27 -19.63
C TRP A 248 -1.18 11.82 -19.55
N LEU A 249 -0.23 11.42 -20.42
CA LEU A 249 0.39 10.10 -20.34
C LEU A 249 1.15 9.85 -19.03
N ASP A 250 1.66 10.89 -18.36
CA ASP A 250 2.29 10.73 -17.04
C ASP A 250 1.28 10.23 -16.00
N ALA A 251 0.00 10.62 -16.13
CA ALA A 251 -1.09 10.16 -15.28
C ALA A 251 -1.32 8.65 -15.47
N VAL A 252 -1.19 8.16 -16.70
CA VAL A 252 -1.25 6.72 -17.00
C VAL A 252 -0.09 5.99 -16.32
N GLY A 253 1.12 6.54 -16.39
CA GLY A 253 2.26 6.01 -15.64
C GLY A 253 1.98 5.90 -14.14
N GLY A 254 1.41 6.95 -13.54
CA GLY A 254 1.01 6.97 -12.13
C GLY A 254 -0.03 5.90 -11.78
N MET A 255 -1.01 5.67 -12.65
CA MET A 255 -2.01 4.61 -12.51
C MET A 255 -1.38 3.21 -12.54
N VAL A 256 -0.43 2.97 -13.45
CA VAL A 256 0.29 1.70 -13.55
C VAL A 256 1.11 1.43 -12.29
N CYS A 257 1.83 2.44 -11.77
CA CYS A 257 2.57 2.32 -10.52
C CYS A 257 1.65 2.00 -9.34
N LEU A 258 0.46 2.63 -9.29
CA LEU A 258 -0.51 2.35 -8.25
C LEU A 258 -1.07 0.93 -8.35
N ALA A 259 -1.38 0.47 -9.56
CA ALA A 259 -1.83 -0.90 -9.80
C ALA A 259 -0.78 -1.92 -9.36
N PHE A 260 0.51 -1.65 -9.63
CA PHE A 260 1.62 -2.45 -9.11
C PHE A 260 1.64 -2.46 -7.57
N GLY A 261 1.47 -1.31 -6.93
CA GLY A 261 1.40 -1.23 -5.47
C GLY A 261 0.26 -2.08 -4.88
N PHE A 262 -0.92 -2.07 -5.51
CA PHE A 262 -2.04 -2.93 -5.13
C PHE A 262 -1.73 -4.41 -5.36
N ALA A 263 -1.08 -4.77 -6.46
CA ALA A 263 -0.66 -6.14 -6.75
C ALA A 263 0.32 -6.67 -5.70
N VAL A 264 1.34 -5.89 -5.32
CA VAL A 264 2.30 -6.24 -4.25
C VAL A 264 1.57 -6.43 -2.92
N SER A 265 0.68 -5.50 -2.56
CA SER A 265 -0.11 -5.61 -1.32
C SER A 265 -1.02 -6.84 -1.33
N TYR A 266 -1.67 -7.13 -2.46
CA TYR A 266 -2.50 -8.31 -2.63
C TYR A 266 -1.70 -9.61 -2.55
N ALA A 267 -0.53 -9.69 -3.20
CA ALA A 267 0.35 -10.85 -3.12
C ALA A 267 0.84 -11.12 -1.69
N TRP A 268 1.05 -10.06 -0.90
CA TRP A 268 1.46 -10.17 0.50
C TRP A 268 0.30 -10.56 1.42
N TYR A 269 -0.83 -9.85 1.38
CA TYR A 269 -1.94 -10.02 2.32
C TYR A 269 -3.03 -11.00 1.84
N GLY A 270 -2.97 -11.48 0.60
CA GLY A 270 -3.97 -12.34 -0.04
C GLY A 270 -5.33 -11.68 -0.25
N SER A 271 -5.44 -10.37 0.00
CA SER A 271 -6.69 -9.61 -0.07
C SER A 271 -6.41 -8.13 -0.29
N LEU A 272 -7.39 -7.42 -0.87
CA LEU A 272 -7.29 -5.97 -1.02
C LEU A 272 -7.37 -5.27 0.35
N PRO A 273 -6.70 -4.11 0.53
CA PRO A 273 -6.67 -3.41 1.82
C PRO A 273 -8.05 -3.10 2.42
N ASN A 274 -9.06 -2.86 1.57
CA ASN A 274 -10.43 -2.57 1.99
C ASN A 274 -11.18 -3.80 2.54
N ARG A 275 -10.81 -5.01 2.11
CA ARG A 275 -11.41 -6.28 2.57
C ARG A 275 -10.82 -6.80 3.87
N LEU A 276 -9.68 -6.26 4.30
CA LEU A 276 -9.08 -6.62 5.58
C LEU A 276 -9.96 -6.17 6.77
N PRO A 277 -9.86 -6.86 7.92
CA PRO A 277 -10.56 -6.46 9.14
C PRO A 277 -10.22 -5.01 9.53
N LYS A 278 -11.23 -4.25 9.98
CA LYS A 278 -11.02 -2.87 10.45
C LYS A 278 -10.10 -2.81 11.66
N LEU A 279 -10.26 -3.77 12.58
CA LEU A 279 -9.49 -3.90 13.81
C LEU A 279 -8.61 -5.16 13.74
N VAL A 280 -7.46 -5.10 14.39
CA VAL A 280 -6.57 -6.26 14.52
C VAL A 280 -7.19 -7.22 15.54
N PRO A 281 -7.41 -8.51 15.19
CA PRO A 281 -7.94 -9.49 16.12
C PRO A 281 -7.02 -9.58 17.34
N SER A 282 -7.55 -9.26 18.52
CA SER A 282 -6.85 -9.52 19.78
C SER A 282 -6.87 -11.03 20.00
N GLY A 283 -5.71 -11.70 20.00
CA GLY A 283 -5.57 -13.15 20.19
C GLY A 283 -5.99 -13.68 21.58
N ARG A 284 -6.95 -13.05 22.25
CA ARG A 284 -7.44 -13.42 23.59
C ARG A 284 -8.88 -14.00 23.59
N GLY A 285 -9.48 -14.27 22.44
CA GLY A 285 -10.89 -14.68 22.33
C GLY A 285 -11.17 -16.14 21.99
N HIS A 286 -10.26 -17.08 22.29
CA HIS A 286 -10.45 -18.50 21.94
C HIS A 286 -10.16 -19.48 23.08
N LEU A 287 -10.46 -19.11 24.33
CA LEU A 287 -10.44 -20.02 25.47
C LEU A 287 -11.68 -19.95 26.40
N THR A 288 -12.71 -19.17 26.06
CA THR A 288 -13.90 -19.01 26.91
C THR A 288 -15.16 -19.70 26.37
N GLY A 289 -14.99 -20.76 25.57
CA GLY A 289 -16.09 -21.52 24.95
C GLY A 289 -16.09 -23.02 25.24
N LEU A 290 -15.15 -23.55 26.04
CA LEU A 290 -15.07 -24.99 26.35
C LEU A 290 -15.55 -25.37 27.75
N THR A 291 -16.12 -24.43 28.50
CA THR A 291 -16.76 -24.70 29.79
C THR A 291 -18.18 -24.12 29.81
N ALA A 292 -19.06 -24.66 28.98
CA ALA A 292 -20.49 -24.48 29.13
C ALA A 292 -21.20 -25.84 28.98
N SER A 293 -21.74 -26.29 30.11
CA SER A 293 -22.76 -27.34 30.30
C SER A 293 -22.44 -28.76 29.83
N VAL A 294 -21.88 -29.55 30.74
CA VAL A 294 -22.36 -30.95 30.91
C VAL A 294 -23.75 -30.84 31.56
N PRO A 295 -24.84 -31.31 30.94
CA PRO A 295 -26.10 -31.42 31.66
C PRO A 295 -25.95 -32.49 32.73
N ALA A 296 -26.19 -32.13 33.99
CA ALA A 296 -26.26 -33.06 35.10
C ALA A 296 -27.32 -34.12 34.76
N ARG A 297 -26.87 -35.35 34.51
CA ARG A 297 -27.75 -36.49 34.27
C ARG A 297 -28.40 -36.85 35.61
N ASP A 298 -29.70 -36.59 35.64
CA ASP A 298 -30.68 -36.94 36.66
C ASP A 298 -30.41 -38.30 37.31
N ARG A 299 -29.92 -38.30 38.56
CA ARG A 299 -29.77 -39.51 39.37
C ARG A 299 -31.13 -39.83 39.98
N ARG A 300 -31.85 -40.78 39.39
CA ARG A 300 -33.05 -41.37 40.01
C ARG A 300 -32.67 -42.09 41.32
N PRO A 301 -33.49 -42.00 42.38
CA PRO A 301 -33.31 -42.83 43.57
C PRO A 301 -33.62 -44.30 43.26
N VAL A 302 -32.78 -45.20 43.78
CA VAL A 302 -33.01 -46.65 43.81
C VAL A 302 -34.06 -46.96 44.90
N PRO A 303 -35.13 -47.74 44.63
CA PRO A 303 -36.02 -48.19 45.69
C PRO A 303 -35.41 -49.39 46.45
N GLU A 304 -35.51 -49.36 47.78
CA GLU A 304 -35.15 -50.45 48.70
C GLU A 304 -35.93 -51.74 48.40
N PRO A 305 -35.32 -52.93 48.62
CA PRO A 305 -36.04 -54.19 48.56
C PRO A 305 -36.87 -54.38 49.83
N SER A 306 -38.19 -54.42 49.68
CA SER A 306 -39.09 -54.90 50.73
C SER A 306 -38.87 -56.40 50.95
N GLY A 307 -38.33 -56.74 52.12
CA GLY A 307 -38.26 -58.11 52.60
C GLY A 307 -39.65 -58.65 52.93
N ARG A 308 -39.97 -59.81 52.36
CA ARG A 308 -41.00 -60.72 52.89
C ARG A 308 -40.31 -62.01 53.36
N ARG A 309 -40.33 -62.23 54.67
CA ARG A 309 -40.65 -63.51 55.31
C ARG A 309 -41.56 -63.19 56.49
#